data_AF-A0A7C3ER43-F1
#
_entry.id   AF-A0A7C3ER43-F1
#
_cell.length_a   1.000
_cell.length_b   1.000
_cell.length_c   1.000
_cell.angle_alpha   90.00
_cell.angle_beta   90.00
_cell.angle_gamma   90.00
#
_symmetry.space_group_name_H-M   'P 1'
#
loop_
_entity.id
_entity.type
_entity.pdbx_description
1 polymer ?
#
loop_
_entity_poly.entity_id
_entity_poly.type
_entity_poly.pdbx_seq_one_letter_code
_entity_poly.pdbx_strand_id
1 'polypeptide(L)'
;MARRYSWLVIVALMVLGVFVVLRVLRGGGGVPPAGQGTPQALLQKAQRALAEGDKAKFLECLAVRSSDHRAAGEALFDYVQAAQALRDALRKHYGKNAWDTFVSLQANPTQFAAFVWPRDQEVAATAQIRVQGSEARVQLSPESGPLMLRLEGVWRMDVFPLGNGVRARREALIRAAEALTKALEGIGTAELEALAQGVKQAIGEPQ
;
A
#
# COMPACT_ATOMS: atom_id res chain seq x y z
N MET A 1 2.07 52.33 39.94
CA MET A 1 2.84 51.09 40.15
C MET A 1 2.62 50.14 38.97
N ALA A 2 3.33 50.31 37.85
CA ALA A 2 3.25 49.37 36.73
C ALA A 2 4.53 49.45 35.90
N ARG A 3 5.55 48.62 36.22
CA ARG A 3 6.74 48.38 35.38
C ARG A 3 7.62 47.27 35.96
N ARG A 4 7.10 46.05 36.09
CA ARG A 4 7.95 44.86 36.41
C ARG A 4 7.65 43.59 35.62
N TYR A 5 6.67 43.58 34.71
CA TYR A 5 6.33 42.38 33.92
C TYR A 5 6.88 42.37 32.49
N SER A 6 7.60 43.41 32.05
CA SER A 6 7.99 43.51 30.64
C SER A 6 9.16 42.60 30.25
N TRP A 7 10.11 42.34 31.16
CA TRP A 7 11.33 41.60 30.79
C TRP A 7 11.15 40.08 30.86
N LEU A 8 10.46 39.57 31.88
CA LEU A 8 10.20 38.13 32.02
C LEU A 8 9.30 37.58 30.90
N VAL A 9 8.34 38.37 30.41
CA VAL A 9 7.48 37.97 29.29
C VAL A 9 8.28 37.91 27.99
N ILE A 10 9.18 38.87 27.76
CA ILE A 10 10.06 38.87 26.57
C ILE A 10 11.01 37.67 26.61
N VAL A 11 11.61 37.37 27.76
CA VAL A 11 12.49 36.20 27.92
C VAL A 11 11.70 34.90 27.75
N ALA A 12 10.50 34.78 28.32
CA ALA A 12 9.64 33.61 28.15
C ALA A 12 9.23 33.40 26.69
N LEU A 13 8.88 34.47 25.97
CA LEU A 13 8.55 34.40 24.54
C LEU A 13 9.77 34.06 23.67
N MET A 14 10.96 34.56 24.00
CA MET A 14 12.19 34.19 23.28
C MET A 14 12.59 32.74 23.53
N VAL A 15 12.50 32.24 24.76
CA VAL A 15 12.77 30.83 25.07
C VAL A 15 11.74 29.92 24.40
N LEU A 16 10.47 30.31 24.39
CA LEU A 16 9.42 29.57 23.69
C LEU A 16 9.64 29.58 22.17
N GLY A 17 10.00 30.74 21.59
CA GLY A 17 10.31 30.88 20.17
C GLY A 17 11.53 30.05 19.75
N VAL A 18 12.61 30.09 20.54
CA VAL A 18 13.82 29.27 20.31
C VAL A 18 13.51 27.78 20.48
N PHE A 19 12.65 27.41 21.44
CA PHE A 19 12.24 26.01 21.63
C PHE A 19 11.35 25.51 20.49
N VAL A 20 10.45 26.34 19.95
CA VAL A 20 9.62 26.02 18.78
C VAL A 20 10.50 25.91 17.53
N VAL A 21 11.43 26.85 17.32
CA VAL A 21 12.37 26.81 16.19
C VAL A 21 13.30 25.61 16.29
N LEU A 22 13.84 25.29 17.46
CA LEU A 22 14.65 24.08 17.67
C LEU A 22 13.82 22.79 17.55
N ARG A 23 12.54 22.78 17.95
CA ARG A 23 11.65 21.62 17.77
C ARG A 23 11.25 21.43 16.31
N VAL A 24 11.08 22.51 15.55
CA VAL A 24 10.83 22.48 14.10
C VAL A 24 12.11 22.06 13.34
N LEU A 25 13.28 22.52 13.78
CA LEU A 25 14.58 22.16 13.19
C LEU A 25 15.07 20.76 13.58
N ARG A 26 14.78 20.26 14.80
CA ARG A 26 15.03 18.86 15.20
C ARG A 26 13.91 17.91 14.79
N GLY A 27 12.72 18.42 14.53
CA GLY A 27 11.55 17.69 14.07
C GLY A 27 11.48 17.59 12.55
N GLY A 28 12.60 17.33 11.87
CA GLY A 28 12.65 16.64 10.57
C GLY A 28 11.67 17.08 9.47
N GLY A 29 11.24 18.35 9.45
CA GLY A 29 10.41 18.94 8.38
C GLY A 29 11.26 19.50 7.26
N GLY A 30 12.29 18.76 6.84
CA GLY A 30 13.04 19.12 5.65
C GLY A 30 12.11 18.93 4.44
N VAL A 31 11.77 20.01 3.75
CA VAL A 31 11.29 19.92 2.37
C VAL A 31 12.33 19.06 1.64
N PRO A 32 11.96 17.85 1.18
CA PRO A 32 12.93 16.99 0.54
C PRO A 32 13.52 17.75 -0.66
N PRO A 33 14.85 17.72 -0.84
CA PRO A 33 15.51 18.31 -2.00
C PRO A 33 14.73 18.01 -3.28
N ALA A 34 14.44 19.03 -4.07
CA ALA A 34 13.75 18.87 -5.35
C ALA A 34 14.49 17.81 -6.20
N GLY A 35 13.79 16.73 -6.55
CA GLY A 35 14.35 15.56 -7.22
C GLY A 35 14.41 14.29 -6.36
N GLN A 36 14.21 14.39 -5.04
CA GLN A 36 14.01 13.24 -4.17
C GLN A 36 12.51 12.94 -4.11
N GLY A 37 12.07 11.87 -4.79
CA GLY A 37 10.67 11.46 -4.81
C GLY A 37 10.07 11.42 -3.40
N THR A 38 8.83 11.84 -3.22
CA THR A 38 8.14 11.71 -1.93
C THR A 38 7.56 10.30 -1.79
N PRO A 39 7.26 9.81 -0.58
CA PRO A 39 6.48 8.58 -0.40
C PRO A 39 5.16 8.62 -1.20
N GLN A 40 4.54 9.80 -1.30
CA GLN A 40 3.37 10.04 -2.14
C GLN A 40 3.64 9.77 -3.62
N ALA A 41 4.75 10.30 -4.15
CA ALA A 41 5.14 10.11 -5.54
C ALA A 41 5.49 8.63 -5.84
N LEU A 42 6.09 7.92 -4.87
CA LEU A 42 6.29 6.48 -4.98
C LEU A 42 4.96 5.73 -5.08
N LEU A 43 3.99 6.08 -4.25
CA LEU A 43 2.65 5.47 -4.28
C LEU A 43 1.95 5.73 -5.61
N GLN A 44 2.00 6.97 -6.12
CA GLN A 44 1.49 7.33 -7.45
C GLN A 44 2.19 6.53 -8.56
N LYS A 45 3.52 6.40 -8.51
CA LYS A 45 4.29 5.62 -9.48
C LYS A 45 3.87 4.15 -9.46
N ALA A 46 3.76 3.55 -8.27
CA ALA A 46 3.34 2.17 -8.12
C ALA A 46 1.91 1.95 -8.63
N GLN A 47 0.99 2.86 -8.29
CA GLN A 47 -0.40 2.79 -8.74
C GLN A 47 -0.49 2.88 -10.27
N ARG A 48 0.24 3.82 -10.87
CA ARG A 48 0.29 3.98 -12.32
C ARG A 48 0.87 2.75 -13.00
N ALA A 49 1.96 2.17 -12.47
CA ALA A 49 2.53 0.94 -13.00
C ALA A 49 1.54 -0.23 -12.97
N LEU A 50 0.77 -0.37 -11.89
CA LEU A 50 -0.30 -1.38 -11.79
C LEU A 50 -1.43 -1.11 -12.79
N ALA A 51 -1.86 0.15 -12.95
CA ALA A 51 -2.91 0.52 -13.89
C ALA A 51 -2.50 0.31 -15.36
N GLU A 52 -1.23 0.57 -15.69
CA GLU A 52 -0.64 0.37 -17.03
C GLU A 52 -0.31 -1.11 -17.32
N GLY A 53 -0.34 -1.99 -16.33
CA GLY A 53 0.14 -3.36 -16.48
C GLY A 53 1.66 -3.46 -16.67
N ASP A 54 2.42 -2.46 -16.25
CA ASP A 54 3.87 -2.39 -16.40
C ASP A 54 4.59 -3.03 -15.21
N LYS A 55 4.86 -4.33 -15.31
CA LYS A 55 5.52 -5.13 -14.27
C LYS A 55 6.90 -4.56 -13.91
N ALA A 56 7.68 -4.12 -14.90
CA ALA A 56 9.04 -3.61 -14.66
C ALA A 56 9.02 -2.34 -13.81
N LYS A 57 8.18 -1.36 -14.18
CA LYS A 57 8.00 -0.12 -13.39
C LYS A 57 7.46 -0.41 -11.99
N PHE A 58 6.60 -1.41 -11.83
CA PHE A 58 6.10 -1.79 -10.51
C PHE A 58 7.20 -2.38 -9.64
N LEU A 59 8.02 -3.28 -10.16
CA LEU A 59 9.14 -3.87 -9.43
C LEU A 59 10.19 -2.83 -9.03
N GLU A 60 10.39 -1.79 -9.83
CA GLU A 60 11.21 -0.63 -9.44
C GLU A 60 10.64 0.12 -8.22
N CYS A 61 9.36 -0.03 -7.89
CA CYS A 61 8.81 0.62 -6.71
C CYS A 61 9.09 -0.19 -5.42
N LEU A 62 9.53 -1.45 -5.54
CA LEU A 62 9.68 -2.36 -4.40
C LEU A 62 11.08 -2.33 -3.79
N ALA A 63 11.16 -2.58 -2.49
CA ALA A 63 12.40 -2.81 -1.77
C ALA A 63 12.90 -4.24 -2.05
N VAL A 64 13.48 -4.46 -3.23
CA VAL A 64 14.02 -5.77 -3.62
C VAL A 64 15.39 -5.98 -2.97
N ARG A 65 15.47 -6.95 -2.05
CA ARG A 65 16.70 -7.27 -1.29
C ARG A 65 17.33 -8.62 -1.65
N SER A 66 16.60 -9.47 -2.38
CA SER A 66 17.07 -10.77 -2.88
C SER A 66 16.27 -11.21 -4.11
N SER A 67 16.71 -12.29 -4.77
CA SER A 67 15.97 -12.95 -5.85
C SER A 67 14.58 -13.40 -5.40
N ASP A 68 14.44 -13.91 -4.16
CA ASP A 68 13.14 -14.28 -3.61
C ASP A 68 12.21 -13.08 -3.40
N HIS A 69 12.74 -11.92 -2.96
CA HIS A 69 11.94 -10.69 -2.89
C HIS A 69 11.45 -10.25 -4.27
N ARG A 70 12.31 -10.39 -5.29
CA ARG A 70 11.93 -10.07 -6.67
C ARG A 70 10.81 -10.99 -7.15
N ALA A 71 10.99 -12.31 -6.99
CA ALA A 71 9.99 -13.30 -7.39
C ALA A 71 8.67 -13.13 -6.62
N ALA A 72 8.72 -12.77 -5.34
CA ALA A 72 7.53 -12.43 -4.56
C ALA A 72 6.86 -11.14 -5.07
N GLY A 73 7.64 -10.14 -5.47
CA GLY A 73 7.14 -8.91 -6.10
C GLY A 73 6.46 -9.17 -7.45
N GLU A 74 7.01 -10.10 -8.25
CA GLU A 74 6.41 -10.55 -9.51
C GLU A 74 5.07 -11.26 -9.25
N ALA A 75 5.03 -12.19 -8.29
CA ALA A 75 3.80 -12.88 -7.89
C ALA A 75 2.74 -11.91 -7.35
N LEU A 76 3.16 -10.88 -6.59
CA LEU A 76 2.25 -9.83 -6.11
C LEU A 76 1.65 -9.04 -7.28
N PHE A 77 2.47 -8.69 -8.27
CA PHE A 77 1.97 -7.99 -9.45
C PHE A 77 0.93 -8.84 -10.19
N ASP A 78 1.23 -10.12 -10.42
CA ASP A 78 0.33 -11.03 -11.14
C ASP A 78 -0.99 -11.24 -10.37
N TYR A 79 -0.92 -11.38 -9.04
CA TYR A 79 -2.09 -11.39 -8.17
C TYR A 79 -2.94 -10.12 -8.31
N VAL A 80 -2.34 -8.93 -8.28
CA VAL A 80 -3.08 -7.67 -8.41
C VAL A 80 -3.74 -7.55 -9.77
N GLN A 81 -3.08 -7.97 -10.85
CA GLN A 81 -3.68 -7.96 -12.19
C GLN A 81 -4.87 -8.92 -12.28
N ALA A 82 -4.74 -10.15 -11.76
CA ALA A 82 -5.83 -11.11 -11.71
C ALA A 82 -7.03 -10.58 -10.89
N ALA A 83 -6.75 -9.95 -9.74
CA ALA A 83 -7.77 -9.34 -8.89
C ALA A 83 -8.49 -8.18 -9.60
N GLN A 84 -7.75 -7.31 -10.31
CA GLN A 84 -8.33 -6.21 -11.08
C GLN A 84 -9.19 -6.73 -12.25
N ALA A 85 -8.72 -7.72 -13.00
CA ALA A 85 -9.48 -8.35 -14.08
C ALA A 85 -10.79 -8.96 -13.56
N LEU A 86 -10.73 -9.70 -12.45
CA LEU A 86 -11.90 -10.27 -11.81
C LEU A 86 -12.87 -9.19 -11.32
N ARG A 87 -12.35 -8.13 -10.68
CA ARG A 87 -13.16 -6.99 -10.25
C ARG A 87 -13.94 -6.36 -11.40
N ASP A 88 -13.27 -6.09 -12.51
CA ASP A 88 -13.89 -5.48 -13.69
C ASP A 88 -14.96 -6.40 -14.29
N ALA A 89 -14.68 -7.70 -14.39
CA ALA A 89 -15.62 -8.70 -14.86
C ALA A 89 -16.85 -8.84 -13.95
N LEU A 90 -16.64 -8.88 -12.64
CA LEU A 90 -17.72 -8.93 -11.65
C LEU A 90 -18.62 -7.70 -11.73
N ARG A 91 -18.02 -6.50 -11.84
CA ARG A 91 -18.78 -5.25 -11.99
C ARG A 91 -19.61 -5.24 -13.27
N LYS A 92 -19.06 -5.78 -14.36
CA LYS A 92 -19.74 -5.88 -15.65
C LYS A 92 -20.92 -6.85 -15.62
N HIS A 93 -20.77 -8.01 -14.98
CA HIS A 93 -21.77 -9.08 -15.03
C HIS A 93 -22.81 -9.03 -13.91
N TYR A 94 -22.41 -8.68 -12.69
CA TYR A 94 -23.27 -8.73 -11.49
C TYR A 94 -23.55 -7.35 -10.89
N GLY A 95 -23.02 -6.28 -11.49
CA GLY A 95 -23.29 -4.90 -11.10
C GLY A 95 -22.22 -4.26 -10.20
N LYS A 96 -22.35 -2.95 -9.96
CA LYS A 96 -21.30 -2.09 -9.38
C LYS A 96 -20.74 -2.58 -8.03
N ASN A 97 -21.58 -3.21 -7.20
CA ASN A 97 -21.23 -3.64 -5.84
C ASN A 97 -20.73 -5.09 -5.77
N ALA A 98 -20.70 -5.82 -6.89
CA ALA A 98 -20.40 -7.25 -6.91
C ALA A 98 -19.00 -7.58 -6.36
N TRP A 99 -18.02 -6.69 -6.57
CA TRP A 99 -16.69 -6.84 -6.00
C TRP A 99 -16.70 -6.80 -4.47
N ASP A 100 -17.42 -5.84 -3.88
CA ASP A 100 -17.48 -5.69 -2.43
C ASP A 100 -18.19 -6.89 -1.79
N THR A 101 -19.28 -7.36 -2.42
CA THR A 101 -19.96 -8.59 -2.02
C THR A 101 -19.03 -9.80 -2.11
N PHE A 102 -18.34 -9.98 -3.24
CA PHE A 102 -17.39 -11.07 -3.46
C PHE A 102 -16.28 -11.08 -2.40
N VAL A 103 -15.71 -9.93 -2.07
CA VAL A 103 -14.68 -9.79 -1.02
C VAL A 103 -15.26 -10.12 0.36
N SER A 104 -16.47 -9.66 0.67
CA SER A 104 -17.10 -9.93 1.97
C SER A 104 -17.35 -11.43 2.23
N LEU A 105 -17.61 -12.20 1.17
CA LEU A 105 -17.84 -13.65 1.24
C LEU A 105 -16.56 -14.46 1.52
N GLN A 106 -15.37 -13.88 1.32
CA GLN A 106 -14.09 -14.58 1.53
C GLN A 106 -13.62 -14.59 2.99
N ALA A 107 -14.28 -13.84 3.89
CA ALA A 107 -14.03 -13.78 5.34
C ALA A 107 -12.61 -13.35 5.81
N ASN A 108 -11.62 -13.26 4.92
CA ASN A 108 -10.26 -12.84 5.26
C ASN A 108 -9.62 -11.97 4.14
N PRO A 109 -10.09 -10.73 3.95
CA PRO A 109 -9.74 -9.89 2.81
C PRO A 109 -8.33 -9.26 2.89
N THR A 110 -7.65 -9.34 4.02
CA THR A 110 -6.77 -8.24 4.48
C THR A 110 -5.32 -8.28 4.01
N GLN A 111 -4.71 -9.44 3.80
CA GLN A 111 -3.25 -9.44 3.61
C GLN A 111 -2.79 -8.94 2.23
N PHE A 112 -3.66 -9.00 1.21
CA PHE A 112 -3.29 -8.64 -0.17
C PHE A 112 -4.22 -7.59 -0.82
N ALA A 113 -5.38 -7.29 -0.20
CA ALA A 113 -6.26 -6.21 -0.65
C ALA A 113 -5.58 -4.83 -0.64
N ALA A 114 -4.53 -4.66 0.16
CA ALA A 114 -3.76 -3.42 0.25
C ALA A 114 -3.12 -2.98 -1.07
N PHE A 115 -3.08 -3.82 -2.11
CA PHE A 115 -2.56 -3.48 -3.45
C PHE A 115 -3.60 -3.57 -4.56
N VAL A 116 -4.84 -3.99 -4.26
CA VAL A 116 -5.95 -4.02 -5.23
C VAL A 116 -6.64 -2.65 -5.26
N TRP A 117 -5.85 -1.64 -5.58
CA TRP A 117 -6.30 -0.26 -5.64
C TRP A 117 -7.31 -0.05 -6.78
N PRO A 118 -8.37 0.74 -6.56
CA PRO A 118 -9.21 1.21 -7.66
C PRO A 118 -8.38 1.97 -8.69
N ARG A 119 -8.53 1.60 -9.98
CA ARG A 119 -7.85 2.30 -11.09
C ARG A 119 -8.39 3.71 -11.29
N ASP A 120 -9.63 3.96 -10.86
CA ASP A 120 -10.40 5.19 -11.02
C ASP A 120 -10.26 6.18 -9.85
N GLN A 121 -9.54 5.81 -8.78
CA GLN A 121 -9.31 6.68 -7.63
C GLN A 121 -7.84 7.00 -7.51
N GLU A 122 -7.48 8.26 -7.27
CA GLU A 122 -6.10 8.60 -6.93
C GLU A 122 -5.82 8.22 -5.47
N VAL A 123 -5.49 6.94 -5.23
CA VAL A 123 -5.24 6.38 -3.89
C VAL A 123 -4.14 7.15 -3.17
N ALA A 124 -3.16 7.66 -3.92
CA ALA A 124 -2.14 8.50 -3.33
C ALA A 124 -2.71 9.81 -2.76
N ALA A 125 -3.73 10.42 -3.36
CA ALA A 125 -4.30 11.67 -2.86
C ALA A 125 -5.07 11.51 -1.54
N THR A 126 -5.61 10.32 -1.27
CA THR A 126 -6.37 10.01 -0.06
C THR A 126 -5.54 9.29 1.02
N ALA A 127 -4.32 8.87 0.68
CA ALA A 127 -3.42 8.20 1.60
C ALA A 127 -2.97 9.11 2.74
N GLN A 128 -3.07 8.61 3.98
CA GLN A 128 -2.41 9.26 5.12
C GLN A 128 -0.99 8.70 5.24
N ILE A 129 0.01 9.57 5.08
CA ILE A 129 1.42 9.18 5.14
C ILE A 129 2.07 9.83 6.37
N ARG A 130 2.61 9.00 7.26
CA ARG A 130 3.43 9.46 8.40
C ARG A 130 4.89 9.09 8.15
N VAL A 131 5.72 10.11 7.98
CA VAL A 131 7.17 9.95 7.77
C VAL A 131 7.90 10.07 9.11
N GLN A 132 8.76 9.10 9.41
CA GLN A 132 9.63 9.10 10.58
C GLN A 132 11.04 8.68 10.13
N GLY A 133 11.92 9.66 9.92
CA GLY A 133 13.29 9.41 9.47
C GLY A 133 13.34 8.76 8.08
N SER A 134 13.86 7.53 8.01
CA SER A 134 13.99 6.73 6.79
C SER A 134 12.77 5.85 6.50
N GLU A 135 11.70 5.97 7.29
CA GLU A 135 10.49 5.16 7.12
C GLU A 135 9.28 6.06 6.87
N ALA A 136 8.33 5.56 6.09
CA ALA A 136 7.02 6.17 5.95
C ALA A 136 5.95 5.08 6.06
N ARG A 137 5.02 5.26 6.98
CA ARG A 137 3.85 4.39 7.11
C ARG A 137 2.70 5.00 6.33
N VAL A 138 2.17 4.22 5.40
CA VAL A 138 1.00 4.59 4.60
C VAL A 138 -0.23 3.95 5.21
N GLN A 139 -1.28 4.72 5.39
CA GLN A 139 -2.59 4.22 5.76
C GLN A 139 -3.57 4.51 4.61
N LEU A 140 -4.01 3.44 3.94
CA LEU A 140 -4.94 3.50 2.79
C LEU A 140 -6.36 3.12 3.19
N SER A 141 -6.48 2.17 4.11
CA SER A 141 -7.72 1.82 4.80
C SER A 141 -7.45 1.77 6.31
N PRO A 142 -8.50 1.74 7.16
CA PRO A 142 -8.32 1.62 8.61
C PRO A 142 -7.42 0.45 9.02
N GLU A 143 -7.33 -0.58 8.18
CA GLU A 143 -6.68 -1.85 8.50
C GLU A 143 -5.36 -2.11 7.75
N SER A 144 -4.96 -1.29 6.75
CA SER A 144 -3.72 -1.59 6.01
C SER A 144 -3.12 -0.44 5.18
N GLY A 145 -1.81 -0.57 4.94
CA GLY A 145 -1.06 0.11 3.91
C GLY A 145 0.41 -0.32 3.93
N PRO A 146 1.15 -0.14 2.83
CA PRO A 146 2.54 -0.58 2.74
C PRO A 146 3.44 0.26 3.66
N LEU A 147 4.45 -0.40 4.24
CA LEU A 147 5.61 0.31 4.79
C LEU A 147 6.46 0.80 3.61
N MET A 148 6.93 2.03 3.67
CA MET A 148 7.88 2.56 2.71
C MET A 148 9.19 2.87 3.42
N LEU A 149 10.29 2.51 2.77
CA LEU A 149 11.64 2.66 3.30
C LEU A 149 12.47 3.49 2.34
N ARG A 150 13.27 4.38 2.91
CA ARG A 150 14.25 5.16 2.17
C ARG A 150 15.57 4.38 2.10
N LEU A 151 15.83 3.79 0.95
CA LEU A 151 17.02 2.99 0.66
C LEU A 151 17.89 3.77 -0.34
N GLU A 152 19.16 4.02 0.01
CA GLU A 152 20.11 4.75 -0.84
C GLU A 152 19.56 6.11 -1.33
N GLY A 153 18.81 6.80 -0.46
CA GLY A 153 18.20 8.09 -0.77
C GLY A 153 16.88 8.02 -1.53
N VAL A 154 16.44 6.85 -2.00
CA VAL A 154 15.21 6.62 -2.78
C VAL A 154 14.16 5.88 -1.95
N TRP A 155 12.91 6.31 -2.02
CA TRP A 155 11.81 5.58 -1.37
C TRP A 155 11.46 4.31 -2.15
N ARG A 156 11.24 3.21 -1.42
CA ARG A 156 10.80 1.91 -1.93
C ARG A 156 9.73 1.33 -1.02
N MET A 157 8.78 0.57 -1.56
CA MET A 157 7.75 -0.11 -0.79
C MET A 157 8.30 -1.41 -0.23
N ASP A 158 8.26 -1.57 1.09
CA ASP A 158 8.55 -2.82 1.78
C ASP A 158 7.26 -3.61 1.96
N VAL A 159 7.06 -4.57 1.07
CA VAL A 159 5.83 -5.38 0.99
C VAL A 159 5.97 -6.73 1.71
N PHE A 160 7.21 -7.13 1.99
CA PHE A 160 7.53 -8.42 2.59
C PHE A 160 8.47 -8.22 3.77
N PRO A 161 8.07 -8.61 5.00
CA PRO A 161 8.94 -8.47 6.16
C PRO A 161 10.23 -9.28 5.98
N LEU A 162 11.31 -8.81 6.62
CA LEU A 162 12.60 -9.50 6.64
C LEU A 162 12.47 -10.90 7.26
N GLY A 163 13.05 -11.92 6.63
CA GLY A 163 13.20 -13.27 7.19
C GLY A 163 12.56 -14.41 6.37
N ASN A 164 12.33 -15.54 7.04
CA ASN A 164 12.02 -16.85 6.43
C ASN A 164 10.58 -17.00 5.88
N GLY A 165 9.92 -15.90 5.51
CA GLY A 165 8.51 -15.89 5.09
C GLY A 165 8.27 -15.50 3.63
N VAL A 166 9.28 -14.97 2.92
CA VAL A 166 9.11 -14.42 1.56
C VAL A 166 8.69 -15.50 0.56
N ARG A 167 9.28 -16.69 0.66
CA ARG A 167 8.93 -17.83 -0.21
C ARG A 167 7.50 -18.30 0.00
N ALA A 168 7.07 -18.49 1.25
CA ALA A 168 5.70 -18.90 1.57
C ALA A 168 4.69 -17.84 1.09
N ARG A 169 5.01 -16.55 1.23
CA ARG A 169 4.19 -15.45 0.70
C ARG A 169 4.12 -15.47 -0.82
N ARG A 170 5.24 -15.69 -1.52
CA ARG A 170 5.26 -15.87 -2.98
C ARG A 170 4.34 -17.01 -3.41
N GLU A 171 4.46 -18.17 -2.78
CA GLU A 171 3.64 -19.34 -3.13
C GLU A 171 2.14 -19.09 -2.85
N ALA A 172 1.81 -18.41 -1.75
CA ALA A 172 0.44 -17.98 -1.47
C ALA A 172 -0.10 -16.99 -2.52
N LEU A 173 0.72 -16.04 -2.97
CA LEU A 173 0.35 -15.09 -4.03
C LEU A 173 0.10 -15.78 -5.38
N ILE A 174 0.94 -16.76 -5.75
CA ILE A 174 0.76 -17.55 -6.97
C ILE A 174 -0.57 -18.30 -6.92
N ARG A 175 -0.83 -19.06 -5.83
CA ARG A 175 -2.09 -19.79 -5.66
C ARG A 175 -3.30 -18.86 -5.69
N ALA A 176 -3.20 -17.69 -5.07
CA ALA A 176 -4.28 -16.70 -5.09
C ALA A 176 -4.52 -16.14 -6.49
N ALA A 177 -3.47 -15.84 -7.26
CA ALA A 177 -3.60 -15.38 -8.64
C ALA A 177 -4.27 -16.44 -9.54
N GLU A 178 -3.88 -17.71 -9.40
CA GLU A 178 -4.49 -18.84 -10.11
C GLU A 178 -5.96 -19.00 -9.74
N ALA A 179 -6.29 -18.93 -8.45
CA ALA A 179 -7.66 -19.02 -7.95
C ALA A 179 -8.56 -17.92 -8.53
N LEU A 180 -8.07 -16.67 -8.55
CA LEU A 180 -8.79 -15.53 -9.12
C LEU A 180 -8.96 -15.66 -10.64
N THR A 181 -7.95 -16.16 -11.34
CA THR A 181 -8.01 -16.42 -12.79
C THR A 181 -9.05 -17.49 -13.10
N LYS A 182 -9.10 -18.57 -12.32
CA LYS A 182 -10.13 -19.61 -12.46
C LYS A 182 -11.54 -19.08 -12.16
N ALA A 183 -11.67 -18.21 -11.16
CA ALA A 183 -12.96 -17.57 -10.88
C ALA A 183 -13.41 -16.66 -12.02
N LEU A 184 -12.47 -15.98 -12.69
CA LEU A 184 -12.74 -15.16 -13.86
C LEU A 184 -13.33 -15.98 -15.02
N GLU A 185 -12.88 -17.22 -15.22
CA GLU A 185 -13.43 -18.14 -16.23
C GLU A 185 -14.90 -18.53 -15.96
N GLY A 186 -15.31 -18.55 -14.69
CA GLY A 186 -16.69 -18.87 -14.28
C GLY A 186 -17.66 -17.69 -14.30
N ILE A 187 -17.20 -16.50 -14.68
CA ILE A 187 -18.03 -15.29 -14.72
C ILE A 187 -19.16 -15.46 -15.75
N GLY A 188 -20.39 -15.16 -15.32
CA GLY A 188 -21.58 -15.25 -16.16
C GLY A 188 -22.18 -16.65 -16.29
N THR A 189 -21.51 -17.68 -15.76
CA THR A 189 -22.02 -19.06 -15.73
C THR A 189 -22.25 -19.58 -14.31
N ALA A 190 -21.50 -19.09 -13.32
CA ALA A 190 -21.67 -19.41 -11.91
C ALA A 190 -22.31 -18.26 -11.12
N GLU A 191 -22.92 -18.60 -9.98
CA GLU A 191 -23.35 -17.60 -9.00
C GLU A 191 -22.13 -16.99 -8.28
N LEU A 192 -22.28 -15.73 -7.84
CA LEU A 192 -21.23 -14.97 -7.16
C LEU A 192 -20.70 -15.69 -5.92
N GLU A 193 -21.58 -16.33 -5.16
CA GLU A 193 -21.23 -17.10 -3.95
C GLU A 193 -20.39 -18.32 -4.27
N ALA A 194 -20.72 -19.06 -5.34
CA ALA A 194 -19.95 -20.22 -5.78
C ALA A 194 -18.54 -19.82 -6.23
N LEU A 195 -18.40 -18.69 -6.93
CA LEU A 195 -17.10 -18.13 -7.31
C LEU A 195 -16.27 -17.76 -6.07
N ALA A 196 -16.87 -17.05 -5.11
CA ALA A 196 -16.18 -16.62 -3.89
C ALA A 196 -15.71 -17.83 -3.05
N GLN A 197 -16.56 -18.85 -2.93
CA GLN A 197 -16.23 -20.07 -2.20
C GLN A 197 -15.12 -20.87 -2.90
N GLY A 198 -15.14 -20.95 -4.23
CA GLY A 198 -14.09 -21.59 -5.01
C GLY A 198 -12.71 -20.93 -4.80
N VAL A 199 -12.66 -19.59 -4.78
CA VAL A 199 -11.42 -18.85 -4.47
C VAL A 199 -10.97 -19.09 -3.04
N LYS A 200 -11.89 -19.05 -2.07
CA LYS A 200 -11.59 -19.31 -0.66
C LYS A 200 -10.96 -20.69 -0.46
N GLN A 201 -11.52 -21.73 -1.08
CA GLN A 201 -11.00 -23.09 -1.00
C GLN A 201 -9.61 -23.24 -1.65
N ALA A 202 -9.39 -22.59 -2.78
CA ALA A 202 -8.13 -22.68 -3.53
C ALA A 202 -6.96 -21.97 -2.83
N ILE A 203 -7.23 -20.89 -2.08
CA ILE A 203 -6.20 -20.15 -1.33
C ILE A 203 -5.80 -20.91 -0.04
N GLY A 204 -6.70 -21.74 0.50
CA GLY A 204 -6.51 -22.51 1.73
C GLY A 204 -6.75 -21.67 2.98
N GLU A 205 -7.28 -22.28 4.05
CA GLU A 205 -7.27 -21.63 5.37
C GLU A 205 -5.82 -21.46 5.84
N PRO A 206 -5.44 -20.29 6.38
CA PRO A 206 -4.11 -20.15 6.99
C PRO A 206 -4.02 -21.14 8.15
N GLN A 207 -3.15 -22.14 8.02
CA GLN A 207 -2.74 -23.01 9.13
C GLN A 207 -1.82 -22.26 10.08
#